data_AF-A0A521J5D3-F1
#
_entry.id   AF-A0A521J5D3-F1
#
_cell.length_a   1.000
_cell.length_b   1.000
_cell.length_c   1.000
_cell.angle_alpha   90.00
_cell.angle_beta   90.00
_cell.angle_gamma   90.00
#
_symmetry.space_group_name_H-M   'P 1'
#
loop_
_entity.id
_entity.type
_entity.pdbx_description
1 polymer ?
#
loop_
_entity_poly.entity_id
_entity_poly.type
_entity_poly.pdbx_seq_one_letter_code
_entity_poly.pdbx_strand_id
1 'polypeptide(L)'
;MFIVNSYSLAIIFCFITMLCWGSWGNSQKLASKSWRYELFYWDYVIGILLLSLIFGLTLGSIGDQGRGFIEDISQVSSQSFWSAFVGGIIFNASNILLSASISLAGMAVAFPVG
;
A
#
# COMPACT_ATOMS: atom_id res chain seq x y z
N MET A 1 -15.89 10.21 7.63
CA MET A 1 -14.98 9.05 7.46
C MET A 1 -15.74 7.75 7.68
N PHE A 2 -15.44 6.72 6.90
CA PHE A 2 -16.02 5.39 7.03
C PHE A 2 -15.40 4.66 8.23
N ILE A 3 -16.23 4.21 9.16
CA ILE A 3 -15.83 3.44 10.34
C ILE A 3 -16.46 2.05 10.27
N VAL A 4 -15.63 1.02 10.42
CA VAL A 4 -16.08 -0.37 10.44
C VAL A 4 -16.73 -0.65 11.80
N ASN A 5 -18.06 -0.74 11.83
CA ASN A 5 -18.83 -0.97 13.07
C ASN A 5 -19.27 -2.44 13.27
N SER A 6 -18.97 -3.33 12.32
CA SER A 6 -19.38 -4.73 12.37
C SER A 6 -18.17 -5.65 12.29
N TYR A 7 -18.11 -6.62 13.21
CA TYR A 7 -17.07 -7.66 13.23
C TYR A 7 -17.03 -8.45 11.92
N SER A 8 -18.20 -8.83 11.39
CA SER A 8 -18.30 -9.56 10.12
C SER A 8 -17.73 -8.75 8.96
N LEU A 9 -17.98 -7.43 8.93
CA LEU A 9 -17.43 -6.55 7.90
C LEU A 9 -15.92 -6.39 8.03
N ALA A 10 -15.40 -6.30 9.26
CA ALA A 10 -13.96 -6.26 9.52
C ALA A 10 -13.26 -7.53 9.01
N ILE A 11 -13.85 -8.70 9.23
CA ILE A 11 -13.33 -9.96 8.69
C ILE A 11 -13.32 -9.95 7.16
N ILE A 12 -14.41 -9.49 6.51
CA ILE A 12 -14.47 -9.40 5.04
C ILE A 12 -13.35 -8.51 4.50
N PHE A 13 -13.12 -7.33 5.09
CA PHE A 13 -12.03 -6.45 4.69
C PHE A 13 -10.65 -7.04 4.96
N CYS A 14 -10.48 -7.79 6.06
CA CYS A 14 -9.26 -8.54 6.32
C CYS A 14 -8.99 -9.57 5.21
N PHE A 15 -9.99 -10.38 4.84
CA PHE A 15 -9.87 -11.34 3.74
C PHE A 15 -9.52 -10.66 2.42
N ILE A 16 -10.19 -9.56 2.06
CA ILE A 16 -9.89 -8.79 0.85
C ILE A 16 -8.44 -8.30 0.88
N THR A 17 -7.99 -7.75 2.01
CA THR A 17 -6.61 -7.25 2.17
C THR A 17 -5.59 -8.38 2.00
N MET A 18 -5.83 -9.54 2.62
CA MET A 18 -4.96 -10.71 2.50
C MET A 18 -4.93 -11.28 1.08
N LEU A 19 -6.07 -11.28 0.38
CA LEU A 19 -6.16 -11.68 -1.03
C LEU A 19 -5.37 -10.74 -1.93
N CYS A 20 -5.49 -9.42 -1.74
CA CYS A 20 -4.72 -8.43 -2.50
C CYS A 20 -3.21 -8.54 -2.23
N TRP A 21 -2.82 -8.80 -0.98
CA TRP A 21 -1.42 -8.97 -0.62
C TRP A 21 -0.83 -10.26 -1.21
N GLY A 22 -1.55 -11.39 -1.10
CA GLY A 22 -1.12 -12.67 -1.66
C GLY A 22 -1.15 -12.71 -3.20
N SER A 23 -2.03 -11.96 -3.84
CA SER A 23 -2.10 -11.89 -5.32
C SER A 23 -0.91 -11.15 -5.92
N TRP A 24 -0.25 -10.27 -5.18
CA TRP A 24 0.90 -9.50 -5.65
C TRP A 24 2.03 -10.39 -6.19
N GLY A 25 2.42 -11.43 -5.45
CA GLY A 25 3.49 -12.34 -5.88
C GLY A 25 3.12 -13.13 -7.15
N ASN A 26 1.84 -13.50 -7.29
CA ASN A 26 1.33 -14.17 -8.48
C ASN A 26 1.34 -13.24 -9.71
N SER A 27 0.89 -11.99 -9.54
CA SER A 27 0.93 -10.96 -10.58
C SER A 27 2.35 -10.64 -11.00
N GLN A 28 3.30 -10.57 -10.06
CA GLN A 28 4.71 -10.37 -10.34
C GLN A 28 5.28 -11.52 -11.17
N LYS A 29 4.99 -12.78 -10.80
CA LYS A 29 5.44 -13.97 -11.54
C LYS A 29 4.85 -14.06 -12.96
N LEU A 30 3.61 -13.59 -13.15
CA LEU A 30 2.99 -13.51 -14.46
C LEU A 30 3.63 -12.40 -15.32
N ALA A 31 3.84 -11.22 -14.74
CA ALA A 31 4.43 -10.07 -15.41
C ALA A 31 5.92 -10.25 -15.73
N SER A 32 6.68 -10.99 -14.91
CA SER A 32 8.12 -11.19 -15.08
C SER A 32 8.51 -11.89 -16.40
N LYS A 33 7.53 -12.46 -17.12
CA LYS A 33 7.73 -13.04 -18.45
C LYS A 33 7.98 -11.99 -19.54
N SER A 34 7.47 -10.78 -19.36
CA SER A 34 7.50 -9.71 -20.37
C SER A 34 7.85 -8.33 -19.82
N TRP A 35 7.85 -8.16 -18.50
CA TRP A 35 8.05 -6.88 -17.81
C TRP A 35 9.14 -7.01 -16.76
N ARG A 36 10.03 -6.03 -16.71
CA ARG A 36 11.13 -5.99 -15.73
C ARG A 36 10.59 -5.78 -14.32
N TYR A 37 11.27 -6.37 -13.33
CA TYR A 37 10.85 -6.27 -11.93
C TYR A 37 10.75 -4.81 -11.46
N GLU A 38 11.73 -3.98 -11.83
CA GLU A 38 11.80 -2.59 -11.41
C GLU A 38 10.61 -1.79 -11.97
N LEU A 39 10.23 -2.03 -13.22
CA LEU A 39 9.10 -1.37 -13.86
C LEU A 39 7.76 -1.84 -13.26
N PHE A 40 7.62 -3.15 -12.99
CA PHE A 40 6.47 -3.69 -12.26
C PHE A 40 6.29 -3.03 -10.89
N TYR A 41 7.40 -2.78 -10.19
CA TYR A 41 7.37 -2.15 -8.88
C TYR A 41 6.98 -0.66 -8.96
N TRP A 42 7.40 0.05 -10.01
CA TRP A 42 6.92 1.40 -10.29
C TRP A 42 5.41 1.45 -10.54
N ASP A 43 4.91 0.54 -11.39
CA ASP A 43 3.47 0.42 -11.66
C ASP A 43 2.69 0.13 -10.37
N TYR A 44 3.22 -0.76 -9.52
CA TYR A 44 2.66 -1.06 -8.21
C TYR A 44 2.59 0.17 -7.30
N VAL A 45 3.69 0.94 -7.17
CA VAL A 45 3.73 2.15 -6.32
C VAL A 45 2.75 3.21 -6.81
N ILE A 46 2.66 3.43 -8.13
CA ILE A 46 1.68 4.37 -8.72
C ILE A 46 0.25 3.89 -8.43
N GLY A 47 -0.01 2.59 -8.58
CA GLY A 47 -1.31 1.99 -8.25
C GLY A 47 -1.70 2.19 -6.78
N ILE A 48 -0.76 1.97 -5.85
CA ILE A 48 -0.98 2.22 -4.41
C ILE A 48 -1.25 3.70 -4.14
N LEU A 49 -0.52 4.62 -4.78
CA LEU A 49 -0.76 6.06 -4.65
C LEU A 49 -2.17 6.42 -5.11
N LEU A 50 -2.58 6.00 -6.31
CA LEU A 50 -3.92 6.26 -6.84
C LEU A 50 -5.01 5.65 -5.96
N LEU A 51 -4.84 4.40 -5.51
CA LEU A 51 -5.79 3.74 -4.62
C LEU A 51 -5.90 4.46 -3.28
N SER A 52 -4.78 4.93 -2.72
CA SER A 52 -4.77 5.70 -1.47
C SER A 52 -5.54 7.02 -1.60
N LEU A 53 -5.41 7.72 -2.73
CA LEU A 53 -6.17 8.93 -3.02
C LEU A 53 -7.65 8.63 -3.18
N ILE A 54 -8.00 7.57 -3.94
CA ILE A 54 -9.39 7.14 -4.10
C ILE A 54 -9.99 6.81 -2.73
N PHE A 55 -9.32 6.01 -1.89
CA PHE A 55 -9.83 5.68 -0.56
C PHE A 55 -9.89 6.88 0.37
N GLY A 56 -8.90 7.78 0.39
CA GLY A 56 -8.94 9.00 1.20
C GLY A 56 -10.11 9.91 0.81
N LEU A 57 -10.31 10.14 -0.49
CA LEU A 57 -11.38 11.01 -1.00
C LEU A 57 -12.77 10.35 -0.99
N THR A 58 -12.85 9.02 -0.90
CA THR A 58 -14.12 8.28 -0.80
C THR A 58 -14.36 7.82 0.62
N LEU A 59 -13.93 6.61 0.99
CA LEU A 59 -14.14 6.03 2.32
C LEU A 59 -13.58 6.92 3.45
N GLY A 60 -12.48 7.64 3.23
CA GLY A 60 -11.94 8.60 4.20
C GLY A 60 -12.79 9.85 4.39
N SER A 61 -13.60 10.21 3.39
CA SER A 61 -14.38 11.48 3.38
C SER A 61 -15.90 11.28 3.44
N ILE A 62 -16.40 10.08 3.16
CA ILE A 62 -17.82 9.72 3.19
C ILE A 62 -18.12 8.98 4.49
N GLY A 63 -19.01 9.54 5.31
CA GLY A 63 -19.50 8.92 6.54
C GLY A 63 -19.86 9.96 7.60
N ASP A 64 -20.80 9.60 8.48
CA ASP A 64 -21.40 10.53 9.46
C ASP A 64 -20.51 10.79 10.68
N GLN A 65 -19.37 10.10 10.78
CA GLN A 65 -18.46 10.15 11.91
C GLN A 65 -17.04 10.53 11.45
N GLY A 66 -16.33 11.31 12.27
CA GLY A 66 -14.99 11.82 11.96
C GLY A 66 -14.98 12.97 10.95
N ARG A 67 -13.80 13.48 10.63
CA ARG A 67 -13.59 14.55 9.65
C ARG A 67 -13.32 13.98 8.26
N GLY A 68 -13.47 14.82 7.24
CA GLY A 68 -13.09 14.46 5.86
C GLY A 68 -11.57 14.49 5.68
N PHE A 69 -11.07 13.72 4.70
CA PHE A 69 -9.62 13.59 4.47
C PHE A 69 -8.90 14.93 4.24
N ILE A 70 -9.49 15.83 3.44
CA ILE A 70 -8.92 17.16 3.17
C ILE A 70 -8.89 18.03 4.44
N GLU A 71 -9.91 17.92 5.28
CA GLU A 71 -10.03 18.67 6.52
C GLU A 71 -9.05 18.16 7.59
N ASP A 72 -8.79 16.85 7.63
CA ASP A 72 -7.76 16.26 8.49
C ASP A 72 -6.35 16.66 8.05
N ILE A 73 -6.09 16.69 6.74
CA ILE A 73 -4.80 17.16 6.21
C ILE A 73 -4.57 18.65 6.49
N SER A 74 -5.59 19.49 6.37
CA SER A 74 -5.42 20.94 6.61
C SER A 74 -5.12 21.29 8.07
N GLN A 75 -5.44 20.39 9.01
CA GLN A 75 -5.23 20.56 10.45
C GLN A 75 -3.96 19.84 10.96
N VAL A 76 -3.21 19.15 10.10
CA VAL A 76 -2.03 18.39 10.52
C VAL A 76 -0.93 19.32 11.03
N SER A 77 -0.31 18.96 12.16
CA SER A 77 0.86 19.70 12.65
C SER A 77 2.06 19.51 11.72
N SER A 78 2.90 20.53 11.56
CA SER A 78 4.11 20.43 10.74
C SER A 78 5.03 19.31 11.19
N GLN A 79 5.12 19.07 12.51
CA GLN A 79 5.94 17.99 13.07
C GLN A 79 5.43 16.61 12.64
N SER A 80 4.12 16.36 12.75
CA SER A 80 3.50 15.10 12.34
C SER A 80 3.63 14.88 10.84
N PHE A 81 3.46 15.95 10.04
CA PHE A 81 3.64 15.89 8.59
C PHE A 81 5.06 15.45 8.22
N TRP A 82 6.09 16.12 8.76
CA TRP A 82 7.48 15.78 8.43
C TRP A 82 7.87 14.38 8.92
N SER A 83 7.37 13.95 10.08
CA SER A 83 7.57 12.58 10.56
C SER A 83 7.00 11.54 9.60
N ALA A 84 5.76 11.74 9.13
CA ALA A 84 5.13 10.84 8.17
C ALA A 84 5.83 10.87 6.80
N PHE A 85 6.22 12.06 6.34
CA PHE A 85 6.89 12.24 5.05
C PHE A 85 8.28 11.59 5.02
N VAL A 86 9.12 11.83 6.02
CA VAL A 86 10.44 11.20 6.15
C VAL A 86 10.31 9.69 6.33
N GLY A 87 9.34 9.23 7.14
CA GLY A 87 9.00 7.82 7.27
C GLY A 87 8.65 7.18 5.92
N GLY A 88 7.85 7.87 5.09
CA GLY A 88 7.52 7.46 3.73
C GLY A 88 8.73 7.36 2.81
N ILE A 89 9.65 8.33 2.86
CA ILE A 89 10.90 8.30 2.08
C ILE A 89 11.75 7.08 2.48
N ILE A 90 11.96 6.86 3.78
CA ILE A 90 12.76 5.73 4.29
C ILE A 90 12.11 4.41 3.89
N PHE A 91 10.79 4.30 4.01
CA PHE A 91 10.04 3.10 3.63
C PHE A 91 10.15 2.82 2.14
N ASN A 92 10.03 3.85 1.29
CA ASN A 92 10.17 3.68 -0.16
C ASN A 92 11.60 3.29 -0.56
N ALA A 93 12.62 3.94 0.01
CA ALA A 93 14.02 3.58 -0.20
C ALA A 93 14.30 2.12 0.21
N SER A 94 13.78 1.70 1.36
CA SER A 94 13.87 0.31 1.84
C SER A 94 13.22 -0.68 0.85
N ASN A 95 12.07 -0.33 0.28
CA ASN A 95 11.40 -1.16 -0.72
C ASN A 95 12.16 -1.24 -2.06
N ILE A 96 12.83 -0.17 -2.48
CA ILE A 96 13.73 -0.19 -3.65
C ILE A 96 14.92 -1.12 -3.40
N LEU A 97 15.52 -1.07 -2.22
CA LEU A 97 16.62 -1.97 -1.85
C LEU A 97 16.16 -3.43 -1.77
N LEU A 98 14.96 -3.67 -1.23
CA LEU A 98 14.32 -4.98 -1.22
C LEU A 98 14.09 -5.49 -2.65
N SER A 99 13.52 -4.65 -3.52
CA SER A 99 13.32 -4.90 -4.95
C SER A 99 14.62 -5.31 -5.66
N ALA A 100 15.69 -4.54 -5.46
CA ALA A 100 17.01 -4.84 -6.02
C ALA A 100 17.56 -6.18 -5.49
N SER A 101 17.43 -6.43 -4.19
CA SER A 101 17.85 -7.69 -3.56
C SER A 101 17.08 -8.89 -4.11
N ILE A 102 15.76 -8.75 -4.31
CA ILE A 102 14.90 -9.76 -4.94
C ILE A 102 15.33 -10.05 -6.38
N SER A 103 15.66 -9.01 -7.15
CA SER A 103 16.12 -9.17 -8.53
C SER A 103 17.44 -9.94 -8.62
N LEU A 104 18.28 -9.89 -7.58
CA LEU A 104 19.58 -10.57 -7.53
C LEU A 104 19.49 -11.97 -6.92
N ALA A 105 18.81 -12.12 -5.79
CA ALA A 105 18.71 -13.37 -5.03
C ALA A 105 17.52 -14.26 -5.43
N GLY A 106 16.55 -13.70 -6.14
CA GLY A 106 15.32 -14.37 -6.55
C GLY A 106 14.21 -14.34 -5.49
N MET A 107 12.96 -14.48 -5.95
CA MET A 107 11.76 -14.47 -5.11
C MET A 107 11.74 -15.56 -4.03
N ALA A 108 12.35 -16.72 -4.28
CA ALA A 108 12.40 -17.84 -3.34
C ALA A 108 13.26 -17.54 -2.09
N VAL A 109 14.29 -16.70 -2.22
CA VAL A 109 15.12 -16.27 -1.08
C VAL A 109 14.45 -15.14 -0.31
N ALA A 110 13.74 -14.26 -1.01
CA ALA A 110 13.08 -13.10 -0.39
C ALA A 110 11.81 -13.46 0.37
N PHE A 111 11.06 -14.45 -0.12
CA PHE A 111 9.88 -15.00 0.53
C PHE A 111 10.09 -16.50 0.71
N PRO A 112 10.90 -16.93 1.69
CA PRO A 112 11.12 -18.34 1.95
C PRO A 112 9.82 -18.94 2.49
N VAL A 113 9.10 -19.65 1.63
CA VAL A 113 8.04 -20.57 2.04
C VAL A 113 8.74 -21.86 2.43
N GLY A 114 9.03 -22.00 3.72
CA GLY A 114 9.32 -23.30 4.32
C GLY A 114 8.07 -24.15 4.38
#